data_AF-A0A483JRI4-F1
#
_entry.id   AF-A0A483JRI4-F1
#
_cell.length_a   1.000
_cell.length_b   1.000
_cell.length_c   1.000
_cell.angle_alpha   90.00
_cell.angle_beta   90.00
_cell.angle_gamma   90.00
#
_symmetry.space_group_name_H-M   'P 1'
#
loop_
_entity.id
_entity.type
_entity.pdbx_description
1 polymer ?
#
loop_
_entity_poly.entity_id
_entity_poly.type
_entity_poly.pdbx_seq_one_letter_code
_entity_poly.pdbx_strand_id
1 'polypeptide(L)'
;MTITLQAVNELIASLESAGEPSIREQKFLKLAKAFKQLTAENVMLKQSERELDKMCAEEFGQDWVSELTETPATDAYLAGIKADGVEEFIGRLQQCVDGGDFVGDEVAVIVGAINCGKEFFEQLREGAK
;
A
#
# COMPACT_ATOMS: atom_id res chain seq x y z
N MET A 1 -3.00 -6.34 8.39
CA MET A 1 -1.57 -6.77 8.33
C MET A 1 -1.08 -6.52 6.91
N THR A 2 -0.24 -5.51 6.70
CA THR A 2 0.25 -5.10 5.37
C THR A 2 1.68 -5.59 5.18
N ILE A 3 1.95 -6.37 4.14
CA ILE A 3 3.29 -6.92 3.84
C ILE A 3 3.94 -6.07 2.75
N THR A 4 5.17 -5.60 2.96
CA THR A 4 5.94 -4.81 1.98
C THR A 4 6.68 -5.71 0.99
N LEU A 5 7.02 -5.21 -0.21
CA LEU A 5 7.88 -5.95 -1.16
C LEU A 5 9.25 -6.31 -0.55
N GLN A 6 9.76 -5.44 0.33
CA GLN A 6 10.97 -5.71 1.11
C GLN A 6 10.79 -6.93 2.03
N ALA A 7 9.69 -6.98 2.78
CA ALA A 7 9.37 -8.13 3.62
C ALA A 7 9.18 -9.42 2.81
N VAL A 8 8.61 -9.34 1.60
CA VAL A 8 8.53 -10.51 0.69
C VAL A 8 9.93 -10.96 0.24
N ASN A 9 10.83 -10.03 -0.10
CA ASN A 9 12.20 -10.39 -0.48
C ASN A 9 12.98 -11.03 0.68
N GLU A 10 12.84 -10.49 1.89
CA GLU A 10 13.46 -11.05 3.10
C GLU A 10 12.89 -12.44 3.42
N LEU A 11 11.58 -12.64 3.26
CA LEU A 11 10.94 -13.94 3.43
C LEU A 11 11.46 -14.96 2.41
N ILE A 12 11.58 -14.58 1.14
CA ILE A 12 12.16 -15.45 0.10
C ILE A 12 13.58 -15.85 0.48
N ALA A 13 14.42 -14.88 0.86
CA ALA A 13 15.81 -15.13 1.23
C ALA A 13 15.92 -16.05 2.46
N SER A 14 15.09 -15.83 3.48
CA SER A 14 15.05 -16.66 4.68
C SER A 14 14.66 -18.10 4.34
N LEU A 15 13.58 -18.29 3.57
CA LEU A 15 13.09 -19.61 3.18
C LEU A 15 14.06 -20.36 2.24
N GLU A 16 14.81 -19.65 1.39
CA GLU A 16 15.83 -20.25 0.53
C GLU A 16 17.10 -20.66 1.29
N SER A 17 17.40 -19.97 2.39
CA SER A 17 18.54 -20.30 3.26
C SER A 17 18.26 -21.43 4.27
N ALA A 18 16.98 -21.74 4.50
CA ALA A 18 16.54 -22.77 5.43
C ALA A 18 16.70 -24.16 4.80
N GLY A 19 17.88 -24.77 4.96
CA GLY A 19 18.29 -26.11 4.51
C GLY A 19 17.21 -26.98 3.82
N GLU A 20 16.40 -27.69 4.59
CA GLU A 20 15.25 -28.46 4.10
C GLU A 20 13.92 -27.83 4.54
N PRO A 21 13.24 -27.05 3.67
CA PRO A 21 11.98 -26.43 4.01
C PRO A 21 10.84 -27.46 4.03
N SER A 22 9.96 -27.32 5.01
CA SER A 22 8.72 -28.09 5.10
C SER A 22 7.82 -27.87 3.88
N ILE A 23 6.87 -28.78 3.65
CA ILE A 23 5.87 -28.66 2.56
C ILE A 23 5.13 -27.32 2.62
N ARG A 24 4.88 -26.79 3.83
CA ARG A 24 4.22 -25.50 4.02
C ARG A 24 5.11 -24.35 3.57
N GLU A 25 6.37 -24.34 4.00
CA GLU A 25 7.37 -23.33 3.62
C GLU A 25 7.63 -23.32 2.11
N GLN A 26 7.67 -24.49 1.48
CA GLN A 26 7.77 -24.57 0.01
C GLN A 26 6.59 -23.92 -0.70
N LYS A 27 5.35 -24.08 -0.19
CA LYS A 27 4.17 -23.41 -0.75
C LYS A 27 4.25 -21.89 -0.57
N PHE A 28 4.68 -21.42 0.60
CA PHE A 28 4.89 -19.99 0.84
C PHE A 28 5.98 -19.40 -0.04
N LEU A 29 7.10 -20.11 -0.22
CA LEU A 29 8.17 -19.67 -1.11
C LEU A 29 7.70 -19.52 -2.56
N LYS A 30 6.91 -20.49 -3.07
CA LYS A 30 6.31 -20.41 -4.41
C LYS A 30 5.39 -19.20 -4.54
N LEU A 31 4.53 -18.96 -3.55
CA LEU A 31 3.61 -17.83 -3.54
C LEU A 31 4.36 -16.49 -3.48
N ALA A 32 5.37 -16.38 -2.61
CA ALA A 32 6.20 -15.19 -2.47
C ALA A 32 6.94 -14.84 -3.77
N LYS A 33 7.51 -15.85 -4.45
CA LYS A 33 8.13 -15.69 -5.77
C LYS A 33 7.13 -15.23 -6.83
N ALA A 34 5.95 -15.83 -6.88
CA ALA A 34 4.89 -15.43 -7.80
C ALA A 34 4.44 -13.98 -7.55
N PHE A 35 4.30 -13.57 -6.28
CA PHE A 35 3.98 -12.20 -5.92
C PHE A 35 5.07 -11.20 -6.36
N LYS A 36 6.35 -11.54 -6.14
CA LYS A 36 7.48 -10.72 -6.59
C LYS A 36 7.48 -10.55 -8.11
N GLN A 37 7.23 -11.64 -8.84
CA GLN A 37 7.13 -11.63 -10.29
C GLN A 37 5.97 -10.76 -10.78
N LEU A 38 4.77 -10.94 -10.23
CA LEU A 38 3.59 -10.14 -10.57
C LEU A 38 3.82 -8.65 -10.32
N THR A 39 4.50 -8.31 -9.23
CA THR A 39 4.86 -6.91 -8.93
C THR A 39 5.80 -6.34 -9.99
N ALA A 40 6.78 -7.10 -10.46
CA ALA A 40 7.67 -6.67 -11.54
C ALA A 40 6.93 -6.51 -12.87
N GLU A 41 6.04 -7.44 -13.21
CA GLU A 41 5.20 -7.36 -14.41
C GLU A 41 4.28 -6.13 -14.39
N ASN A 42 3.68 -5.81 -13.24
CA ASN A 42 2.86 -4.61 -13.09
C ASN A 42 3.66 -3.31 -13.28
N VAL A 43 4.91 -3.26 -12.84
CA VAL A 43 5.79 -2.11 -13.09
C VAL A 43 6.08 -1.97 -14.59
N MET A 44 6.37 -3.08 -15.27
CA MET A 44 6.64 -3.07 -16.71
C MET A 44 5.39 -2.73 -17.53
N LEU A 45 4.21 -3.23 -17.15
CA LEU A 45 2.95 -2.88 -17.79
C LEU A 45 2.66 -1.39 -17.67
N LYS A 46 2.79 -0.81 -16.47
CA LYS A 46 2.64 0.64 -16.27
C LYS A 46 3.64 1.47 -17.08
N GLN A 47 4.85 0.95 -17.28
CA GLN A 47 5.84 1.62 -18.11
C GLN A 47 5.48 1.54 -19.60
N SER A 48 5.09 0.35 -20.09
CA SER A 48 4.62 0.14 -21.46
C SER A 48 3.41 1.00 -21.79
N GLU A 49 2.49 1.16 -20.83
CA GLU A 49 1.30 2.00 -20.97
C GLU A 49 1.67 3.48 -21.15
N ARG A 50 2.58 4.02 -20.32
CA ARG A 50 3.06 5.40 -20.50
C ARG A 50 3.71 5.62 -21.85
N GLU A 51 4.42 4.63 -22.36
CA GLU A 51 5.04 4.69 -23.68
C GLU A 51 4.00 4.68 -24.80
N LEU A 52 2.95 3.85 -24.68
CA LEU A 52 1.81 3.86 -25.58
C LEU A 52 1.11 5.22 -25.58
N ASP A 53 0.81 5.78 -24.40
CA ASP A 53 0.17 7.07 -24.26
C ASP A 53 0.97 8.19 -24.89
N LYS A 54 2.29 8.16 -24.70
CA LYS A 54 3.19 9.12 -25.35
C LYS A 54 3.13 9.00 -26.87
N MET A 55 3.22 7.78 -27.42
CA MET A 55 3.12 7.58 -28.87
C MET A 55 1.77 8.04 -29.41
N CYS A 56 0.66 7.73 -28.72
CA CYS A 56 -0.66 8.12 -29.14
C CYS A 56 -0.87 9.64 -29.06
N ALA A 57 -0.33 10.32 -28.05
CA ALA A 57 -0.36 11.79 -27.98
C ALA A 57 0.49 12.45 -29.09
N GLU A 58 1.58 11.81 -29.52
CA GLU A 58 2.40 12.26 -30.65
C GLU A 58 1.66 12.10 -32.00
N GLU A 59 0.94 10.99 -32.20
CA GLU A 59 0.26 10.68 -33.47
C GLU A 59 -1.11 11.37 -33.61
N PHE A 60 -1.91 11.37 -32.54
CA PHE A 60 -3.30 11.83 -32.56
C PHE A 60 -3.51 13.22 -31.92
N GLY A 61 -2.45 13.80 -31.35
CA GLY A 61 -2.46 15.13 -30.74
C GLY A 61 -2.64 15.12 -29.22
N GLN A 62 -2.43 16.29 -28.60
CA GLN A 62 -2.46 16.50 -27.15
C GLN A 62 -3.83 16.20 -26.50
N ASP A 63 -4.88 16.08 -27.29
CA ASP A 63 -6.24 15.74 -26.84
C ASP A 63 -6.44 14.21 -26.71
N TRP A 64 -5.40 13.40 -26.91
CA TRP A 64 -5.44 11.97 -26.62
C TRP A 64 -5.81 11.71 -25.16
N VAL A 65 -6.87 10.92 -24.96
CA VAL A 65 -7.28 10.42 -23.64
C VAL A 65 -6.87 8.96 -23.55
N SER A 66 -5.99 8.66 -22.61
CA SER A 66 -5.63 7.30 -22.27
C SER A 66 -6.81 6.60 -21.59
N GLU A 67 -7.44 5.63 -22.26
CA GLU A 67 -8.52 4.82 -21.67
C GLU A 67 -7.99 3.67 -20.79
N LEU A 68 -6.68 3.46 -20.73
CA LEU A 68 -6.04 2.34 -20.02
C LEU A 68 -5.53 2.71 -18.62
N THR A 69 -5.31 4.00 -18.36
CA THR A 69 -4.50 4.51 -17.22
C THR A 69 -5.15 4.41 -15.86
N GLU A 70 -6.45 4.19 -15.78
CA GLU A 70 -7.12 4.05 -14.51
C GLU A 70 -7.14 2.57 -14.12
N THR A 71 -6.45 2.26 -13.03
CA THR A 71 -6.60 0.98 -12.34
C THR A 71 -7.48 1.17 -11.11
N PRO A 72 -8.77 1.52 -11.26
CA PRO A 72 -9.62 1.95 -10.14
C PRO A 72 -9.70 0.88 -9.07
N ALA A 73 -9.64 -0.41 -9.43
CA ALA A 73 -9.55 -1.51 -8.48
C ALA A 73 -8.24 -1.50 -7.65
N THR A 74 -7.10 -1.19 -8.28
CA THR A 74 -5.81 -1.08 -7.59
C THR A 74 -5.75 0.19 -6.74
N ASP A 75 -6.31 1.29 -7.22
CA ASP A 75 -6.36 2.57 -6.50
C ASP A 75 -7.29 2.48 -5.29
N ALA A 76 -8.45 1.84 -5.45
CA ALA A 76 -9.35 1.53 -4.35
C ALA A 76 -8.70 0.60 -3.31
N TYR A 77 -7.97 -0.42 -3.77
CA TYR A 77 -7.22 -1.30 -2.88
C TYR A 77 -6.12 -0.54 -2.10
N LEU A 78 -5.38 0.35 -2.77
CA LEU A 78 -4.36 1.19 -2.14
C LEU A 78 -4.96 2.18 -1.14
N ALA A 79 -6.11 2.79 -1.47
CA ALA A 79 -6.85 3.67 -0.58
C ALA A 79 -7.34 2.92 0.67
N GLY A 80 -7.82 1.69 0.51
CA GLY A 80 -8.18 0.80 1.61
C GLY A 80 -7.00 0.51 2.54
N ILE A 81 -5.83 0.17 1.99
CA ILE A 81 -4.60 -0.06 2.78
C ILE A 81 -4.18 1.20 3.55
N LYS A 82 -4.23 2.37 2.89
CA LYS A 82 -3.89 3.64 3.55
C LYS A 82 -4.87 3.95 4.68
N ALA A 83 -6.16 3.70 4.49
CA ALA A 83 -7.18 3.87 5.53
C ALA A 83 -6.88 2.98 6.73
N ASP A 84 -6.61 1.69 6.52
CA ASP A 84 -6.27 0.74 7.60
C ASP A 84 -5.05 1.23 8.42
N GLY A 85 -4.02 1.78 7.75
CA GLY A 85 -2.84 2.33 8.41
C GLY A 85 -3.13 3.58 9.24
N VAL A 86 -3.97 4.49 8.74
CA VAL A 86 -4.39 5.69 9.46
C VAL A 86 -5.24 5.31 10.69
N GLU A 87 -6.14 4.34 10.55
CA GLU A 87 -6.96 3.81 11.65
C GLU A 87 -6.10 3.22 12.77
N GLU A 88 -5.10 2.40 12.43
CA GLU A 88 -4.17 1.84 13.42
C GLU A 88 -3.38 2.94 14.14
N PHE A 89 -2.88 3.93 13.40
CA PHE A 89 -2.12 5.05 13.96
C PHE A 89 -2.96 5.88 14.94
N ILE A 90 -4.20 6.22 14.55
CA ILE A 90 -5.16 6.91 15.43
C ILE A 90 -5.42 6.09 16.70
N GLY A 91 -5.64 4.78 16.56
CA GLY A 91 -5.87 3.89 17.70
C GLY A 91 -4.72 3.91 18.70
N ARG A 92 -3.46 3.91 18.23
CA ARG A 92 -2.28 4.03 19.09
C ARG A 92 -2.20 5.39 19.79
N LEU A 93 -2.49 6.47 19.08
CA LEU A 93 -2.53 7.81 19.69
C LEU A 93 -3.62 7.91 20.75
N GLN A 94 -4.80 7.33 20.51
CA GLN A 94 -5.89 7.29 21.47
C GLN A 94 -5.50 6.49 22.73
N GLN A 95 -4.82 5.35 22.57
CA GLN A 95 -4.28 4.59 23.69
C GLN A 95 -3.28 5.38 24.53
N CYS A 96 -2.43 6.20 23.89
CA CYS A 96 -1.57 7.12 24.63
C CYS A 96 -2.42 8.08 25.45
N VAL A 97 -3.41 8.74 24.83
CA VAL A 97 -4.31 9.70 25.51
C VAL A 97 -5.01 9.07 26.72
N ASP A 98 -5.58 7.89 26.54
CA ASP A 98 -6.31 7.15 27.57
C ASP A 98 -5.38 6.66 28.69
N GLY A 99 -4.11 6.41 28.39
CA GLY A 99 -3.07 6.00 29.34
C GLY A 99 -2.63 7.09 30.32
N GLY A 100 -2.90 8.37 29.99
CA GLY A 100 -2.75 9.50 30.91
C GLY A 100 -1.32 9.87 31.32
N ASP A 101 -0.29 9.36 30.63
CA ASP A 101 1.12 9.68 30.90
C ASP A 101 1.58 10.90 30.07
N PHE A 102 1.10 12.10 30.44
CA PHE A 102 1.43 13.35 29.75
C PHE A 102 1.83 14.46 30.72
N VAL A 103 2.68 15.37 30.24
CA VAL A 103 3.08 16.56 30.98
C VAL A 103 2.79 17.80 30.12
N GLY A 104 1.97 18.73 30.63
CA GLY A 104 1.63 19.96 29.93
C GLY A 104 0.56 19.80 28.83
N ASP A 105 0.66 20.56 27.74
CA ASP A 105 -0.39 20.68 26.70
C ASP A 105 -0.34 19.57 25.62
N GLU A 106 0.45 18.52 25.83
CA GLU A 106 0.68 17.44 24.87
C GLU A 106 -0.62 16.70 24.49
N VAL A 107 -1.56 16.59 25.44
CA VAL A 107 -2.87 15.96 25.22
C VAL A 107 -3.66 16.69 24.13
N ALA A 108 -3.65 18.02 24.13
CA ALA A 108 -4.41 18.81 23.15
C ALA A 108 -3.85 18.63 21.73
N VAL A 109 -2.52 18.55 21.60
CA VAL A 109 -1.84 18.30 20.32
C VAL A 109 -2.17 16.91 19.79
N ILE A 110 -2.12 15.89 20.65
CA ILE A 110 -2.40 14.50 20.26
C ILE A 110 -3.86 14.31 19.88
N VAL A 111 -4.79 14.90 20.64
CA VAL A 111 -6.22 14.89 20.30
C VAL A 111 -6.48 15.60 18.97
N GLY A 112 -5.76 16.71 18.69
CA GLY A 112 -5.78 17.36 17.38
C GLY A 112 -5.34 16.43 16.25
N ALA A 113 -4.21 15.74 16.43
CA ALA A 113 -3.69 14.78 15.45
C ALA A 113 -4.64 13.58 15.22
N ILE A 114 -5.30 13.09 16.27
CA ILE A 114 -6.34 12.05 16.18
C ILE A 114 -7.50 12.52 15.30
N ASN A 115 -7.98 13.74 15.50
CA ASN A 115 -9.12 14.26 14.73
C ASN A 115 -8.76 14.45 13.26
N CYS A 116 -7.60 15.04 12.95
CA CYS A 116 -7.12 15.14 11.57
C CYS A 116 -6.93 13.74 10.94
N GLY A 117 -6.43 12.78 11.71
CA GLY A 117 -6.33 11.39 11.26
C GLY A 117 -7.68 10.81 10.86
N LYS A 118 -8.73 11.03 11.66
CA LYS A 118 -10.09 10.53 11.35
C LYS A 118 -10.62 11.08 10.03
N GLU A 119 -10.40 12.37 9.77
CA GLU A 119 -10.77 13.00 8.50
C GLU A 119 -10.03 12.35 7.31
N PHE A 120 -8.71 12.10 7.45
CA PHE A 120 -7.96 11.39 6.42
C PHE A 120 -8.43 9.95 6.22
N PHE A 121 -8.77 9.23 7.29
CA PHE A 121 -9.31 7.89 7.22
C PHE A 121 -10.60 7.85 6.39
N GLU A 122 -11.54 8.76 6.65
CA GLU A 122 -12.81 8.82 5.93
C GLU A 122 -12.61 9.08 4.44
N GLN A 123 -11.76 10.05 4.08
CA GLN A 123 -11.42 10.34 2.68
C GLN A 123 -10.80 9.12 1.97
N LEU A 124 -9.92 8.39 2.65
CA LEU A 124 -9.29 7.18 2.10
C LEU A 124 -10.29 6.02 1.96
N ARG A 125 -11.24 5.88 2.90
CA ARG A 125 -12.31 4.88 2.79
C ARG A 125 -13.29 5.19 1.67
N GLU A 126 -13.55 6.46 1.37
CA GLU A 126 -14.35 6.85 0.20
C GLU A 126 -13.64 6.53 -1.11
N GLY A 127 -12.33 6.80 -1.20
CA GLY A 127 -11.51 6.41 -2.35
C GLY A 127 -11.31 4.90 -2.51
N ALA A 128 -11.75 4.09 -1.54
CA ALA A 128 -11.68 2.62 -1.57
C ALA A 128 -12.96 1.95 -2.09
N LYS A 129 -14.00 2.73 -2.45
CA LYS A 129 -15.30 2.25 -2.93
C LYS A 129 -15.34 2.10 -4.45
#